data_AF-A0A4Y9EJW4-F1
#
_entry.id   AF-A0A4Y9EJW4-F1
#
_cell.length_a   1.000
_cell.length_b   1.000
_cell.length_c   1.000
_cell.angle_alpha   90.00
_cell.angle_beta   90.00
_cell.angle_gamma   90.00
#
_symmetry.space_group_name_H-M   'P 1'
#
loop_
_entity.id
_entity.type
_entity.pdbx_description
1 polymer ?
#
loop_
_entity_poly.entity_id
_entity_poly.type
_entity_poly.pdbx_seq_one_letter_code
_entity_poly.pdbx_strand_id
1 'polypeptide(L)'
;MNKRERLWSRYWAIRDNHHPGHCTPILWHLAMGGDTMAMVELSSTFSRPGRIFERFTQAGLAFRAFRRGDATGAQHLAMNAFNIGDLGQYRHWLGKAARLGDNDAARELRRFEIRLPHEDAALIGRKRPYKSFDFPEAE
;
A
#
# COMPACT_ATOMS: atom_id res chain seq x y z
N MET A 1 25.58 13.90 7.90
CA MET A 1 24.76 12.97 7.07
C MET A 1 25.15 11.54 7.40
N ASN A 2 24.25 10.78 8.03
CA ASN A 2 24.51 9.39 8.39
C ASN A 2 24.52 8.48 7.14
N LYS A 3 25.00 7.24 7.27
CA LYS A 3 25.11 6.30 6.13
C LYS A 3 23.75 6.04 5.46
N ARG A 4 22.67 5.99 6.23
CA ARG A 4 21.31 5.72 5.74
C ARG A 4 20.78 6.88 4.89
N GLU A 5 20.94 8.11 5.36
CA GLU A 5 20.60 9.34 4.63
C GLU A 5 21.36 9.41 3.31
N ARG A 6 22.67 9.12 3.29
CA ARG A 6 23.46 9.09 2.06
C ARG A 6 22.90 8.12 1.02
N LEU A 7 22.43 6.96 1.46
CA LEU A 7 21.83 5.95 0.59
C LEU A 7 20.47 6.41 0.05
N TRP A 8 19.63 7.02 0.89
CA TRP A 8 18.36 7.61 0.44
C TRP A 8 18.58 8.78 -0.54
N SER A 9 19.51 9.68 -0.25
CA SER A 9 19.85 10.77 -1.18
C SER A 9 20.33 10.23 -2.53
N ARG A 10 21.15 9.17 -2.52
CA ARG A 10 21.58 8.51 -3.76
C ARG A 10 20.42 7.83 -4.49
N TYR A 11 19.53 7.18 -3.76
CA TYR A 11 18.33 6.54 -4.32
C TYR A 11 17.46 7.55 -5.06
N TRP A 12 17.11 8.68 -4.41
CA TRP A 12 16.31 9.73 -5.04
C TRP A 12 17.02 10.40 -6.22
N ALA A 13 18.33 10.62 -6.13
CA ALA A 13 19.11 11.14 -7.24
C ALA A 13 19.06 10.21 -8.48
N ILE A 14 19.09 8.88 -8.29
CA ILE A 14 18.98 7.93 -9.41
C ILE A 14 17.54 7.87 -9.93
N ARG A 15 16.55 7.76 -9.03
CA ARG A 15 15.14 7.56 -9.40
C ARG A 15 14.53 8.77 -10.09
N ASP A 16 14.72 9.97 -9.53
CA ASP A 16 13.99 11.17 -9.94
C ASP A 16 14.88 12.12 -10.77
N ASN A 17 16.18 12.18 -10.45
CA ASN A 17 17.13 13.08 -11.11
C ASN A 17 17.99 12.39 -12.18
N HIS A 18 17.67 11.14 -12.55
CA HIS A 18 18.32 10.38 -13.62
C HIS A 18 19.84 10.23 -13.48
N HIS A 19 20.38 10.27 -12.26
CA HIS A 19 21.79 9.98 -12.03
C HIS A 19 22.13 8.53 -12.38
N PRO A 20 23.36 8.23 -12.84
CA PRO A 20 23.76 6.87 -13.17
C PRO A 20 23.79 5.97 -11.92
N GLY A 21 23.19 4.78 -12.04
CA GLY A 21 23.23 3.74 -11.01
C GLY A 21 21.99 2.85 -10.95
N HIS A 22 21.95 1.98 -9.94
CA HIS A 22 20.82 1.06 -9.71
C HIS A 22 20.16 1.34 -8.35
N CYS A 23 18.85 1.57 -8.35
CA CYS A 23 18.06 1.79 -7.14
C CYS A 23 17.91 0.51 -6.30
N THR A 24 17.72 -0.65 -6.95
CA THR A 24 17.34 -1.90 -6.28
C THR A 24 18.35 -2.37 -5.23
N PRO A 25 19.67 -2.39 -5.48
CA PRO A 25 20.65 -2.77 -4.44
C PRO A 25 20.64 -1.83 -3.23
N ILE A 26 20.36 -0.54 -3.44
CA ILE A 26 20.26 0.45 -2.35
C ILE A 26 19.04 0.12 -1.48
N LEU A 27 17.88 -0.10 -2.09
CA LEU A 27 16.66 -0.50 -1.39
C LEU A 27 16.85 -1.81 -0.62
N TRP A 28 17.49 -2.82 -1.22
CA TRP A 28 17.81 -4.08 -0.55
C TRP A 28 18.66 -3.86 0.71
N HIS A 29 19.71 -3.04 0.61
CA HIS A 29 20.57 -2.74 1.75
C HIS A 29 19.79 -2.05 2.88
N LEU A 30 18.98 -1.04 2.55
CA LEU A 30 18.17 -0.30 3.51
C LEU A 30 17.10 -1.17 4.16
N ALA A 31 16.37 -1.97 3.37
CA ALA A 31 15.33 -2.87 3.84
C ALA A 31 15.90 -3.97 4.75
N MET A 32 17.06 -4.56 4.41
CA MET A 32 17.74 -5.51 5.29
C MET A 32 18.24 -4.86 6.58
N GLY A 33 18.66 -3.59 6.52
CA GLY A 33 18.99 -2.76 7.68
C GLY A 33 17.78 -2.33 8.52
N GLY A 34 16.57 -2.70 8.12
CA GLY A 34 15.36 -2.52 8.90
C GLY A 34 14.57 -1.24 8.64
N ASP A 35 14.93 -0.49 7.60
CA ASP A 35 14.20 0.70 7.16
C ASP A 35 12.85 0.30 6.56
N THR A 36 11.75 0.79 7.12
CA THR A 36 10.39 0.37 6.74
C THR A 36 9.96 0.97 5.41
N MET A 37 10.33 2.23 5.17
CA MET A 37 10.09 2.92 3.90
C MET A 37 10.80 2.20 2.76
N ALA A 38 12.04 1.73 2.99
CA ALA A 38 12.75 0.92 2.01
C ALA A 38 12.10 -0.45 1.78
N MET A 39 11.53 -1.09 2.82
CA MET A 39 10.76 -2.33 2.64
C MET A 39 9.52 -2.10 1.78
N VAL A 40 8.80 -1.00 2.00
CA VAL A 40 7.60 -0.62 1.22
C VAL A 40 7.99 -0.32 -0.23
N GLU A 41 8.99 0.53 -0.46
CA GLU A 41 9.47 0.85 -1.81
C GLU A 41 10.00 -0.38 -2.55
N LEU A 42 10.78 -1.23 -1.87
CA LEU A 42 11.25 -2.48 -2.44
C LEU A 42 10.09 -3.41 -2.78
N SER A 43 9.05 -3.45 -1.93
CA SER A 43 7.85 -4.26 -2.19
C SER A 43 7.15 -3.88 -3.49
N SER A 44 7.10 -2.58 -3.83
CA SER A 44 6.49 -2.07 -5.07
C SER A 44 7.22 -2.51 -6.33
N THR A 45 8.48 -2.93 -6.23
CA THR A 45 9.26 -3.36 -7.39
C THR A 45 8.92 -4.77 -7.87
N PHE A 46 8.21 -5.57 -7.06
CA PHE A 46 7.81 -6.92 -7.44
C PHE A 46 6.49 -6.90 -8.20
N SER A 47 6.41 -7.69 -9.27
CA SER A 47 5.20 -7.80 -10.11
C SER A 47 4.11 -8.69 -9.51
N ARG A 48 4.46 -9.53 -8.53
CA ARG A 48 3.54 -10.47 -7.89
C ARG A 48 3.55 -10.28 -6.37
N PRO A 49 2.37 -10.33 -5.72
CA PRO A 49 2.26 -10.12 -4.28
C PRO A 49 3.04 -11.15 -3.46
N GLY A 50 3.01 -12.43 -3.86
CA GLY A 50 3.55 -13.52 -3.03
C GLY A 50 2.77 -13.67 -1.72
N ARG A 51 3.34 -14.40 -0.75
CA ARG A 51 2.69 -14.64 0.56
C ARG A 51 3.31 -13.79 1.67
N ILE A 52 2.50 -13.39 2.66
CA ILE A 52 2.94 -12.54 3.79
C ILE A 52 4.06 -13.15 4.65
N PHE A 53 4.18 -14.47 4.67
CA PHE A 53 5.24 -15.18 5.41
C PHE A 53 6.53 -15.35 4.59
N GLU A 54 6.47 -15.15 3.28
CA GLU A 54 7.64 -15.22 2.41
C GLU A 54 8.40 -13.89 2.50
N ARG A 55 9.52 -13.90 3.22
CA ARG A 55 10.26 -12.69 3.62
C ARG A 55 10.60 -11.71 2.48
N PHE A 56 10.83 -12.24 1.27
CA PHE A 56 11.36 -11.52 0.12
C PHE A 56 10.35 -11.44 -1.02
N THR A 57 9.08 -11.25 -0.69
CA THR A 57 8.01 -10.95 -1.63
C THR A 57 7.41 -9.58 -1.31
N GLN A 58 6.61 -9.05 -2.23
CA GLN A 58 5.89 -7.80 -2.01
C GLN A 58 5.07 -7.84 -0.71
N ALA A 59 4.24 -8.88 -0.53
CA ALA A 59 3.39 -9.04 0.64
C ALA A 59 4.23 -9.25 1.92
N GLY A 60 5.31 -10.03 1.86
CA GLY A 60 6.16 -10.25 3.03
C GLY A 60 6.93 -9.01 3.48
N LEU A 61 7.44 -8.21 2.54
CA LEU A 61 8.11 -6.94 2.83
C LEU A 61 7.13 -5.91 3.39
N ALA A 62 5.97 -5.74 2.76
CA ALA A 62 4.91 -4.84 3.23
C ALA A 62 4.42 -5.23 4.64
N PHE A 63 4.23 -6.53 4.89
CA PHE A 63 3.86 -7.03 6.22
C PHE A 63 4.93 -6.76 7.28
N ARG A 64 6.21 -6.89 6.94
CA ARG A 64 7.31 -6.58 7.87
C ARG A 64 7.40 -5.08 8.17
N ALA A 65 7.16 -4.23 7.19
CA ALA A 65 7.07 -2.78 7.40
C ALA A 65 5.91 -2.44 8.35
N PHE A 66 4.72 -3.00 8.10
CA PHE A 66 3.57 -2.87 8.99
C PHE A 66 3.86 -3.35 10.42
N ARG A 67 4.49 -4.51 10.58
CA ARG A 67 4.88 -5.04 11.91
C ARG A 67 5.85 -4.14 12.67
N ARG A 68 6.50 -3.20 11.98
CA ARG A 68 7.40 -2.18 12.54
C ARG A 68 6.74 -0.81 12.73
N GLY A 69 5.42 -0.72 12.51
CA GLY A 69 4.63 0.50 12.72
C GLY A 69 4.43 1.36 11.48
N ASP A 70 4.85 0.91 10.29
CA ASP A 70 4.65 1.66 9.05
C ASP A 70 3.27 1.37 8.46
N ALA A 71 2.39 2.38 8.50
CA ALA A 71 1.03 2.26 7.98
C ALA A 71 0.98 1.99 6.47
N THR A 72 1.99 2.45 5.72
CA THR A 72 2.10 2.23 4.27
C THR A 72 2.24 0.75 3.93
N GLY A 73 2.87 -0.04 4.83
CA GLY A 73 2.91 -1.49 4.71
C GLY A 73 1.52 -2.14 4.74
N ALA A 74 0.63 -1.66 5.60
CA ALA A 74 -0.76 -2.13 5.64
C ALA A 74 -1.55 -1.67 4.40
N GLN A 75 -1.30 -0.46 3.90
CA GLN A 75 -1.91 0.01 2.64
C GLN A 75 -1.55 -0.87 1.44
N HIS A 76 -0.28 -1.28 1.31
CA HIS A 76 0.12 -2.20 0.23
C HIS A 76 -0.58 -3.56 0.34
N LEU A 77 -0.75 -4.08 1.56
CA LEU A 77 -1.50 -5.33 1.77
C LEU A 77 -2.98 -5.17 1.46
N ALA A 78 -3.55 -4.00 1.79
CA ALA A 78 -4.91 -3.64 1.42
C ALA A 78 -5.06 -3.64 -0.11
N MET A 79 -4.15 -2.99 -0.82
CA MET A 79 -4.21 -2.93 -2.29
C MET A 79 -4.02 -4.31 -2.94
N ASN A 80 -3.14 -5.16 -2.40
CA ASN A 80 -3.01 -6.55 -2.86
C ASN A 80 -4.33 -7.32 -2.74
N ALA A 81 -5.01 -7.18 -1.59
CA ALA A 81 -6.31 -7.81 -1.36
C ALA A 81 -7.40 -7.24 -2.29
N PHE A 82 -7.40 -5.92 -2.49
CA PHE A 82 -8.30 -5.26 -3.43
C PHE A 82 -8.12 -5.78 -4.86
N ASN A 83 -6.87 -5.88 -5.34
CA ASN A 83 -6.53 -6.31 -6.70
C ASN A 83 -6.96 -7.76 -7.00
N ILE A 84 -7.00 -8.64 -5.99
CA ILE A 84 -7.49 -10.02 -6.13
C ILE A 84 -8.99 -10.15 -5.80
N GLY A 85 -9.67 -9.04 -5.51
CA GLY A 85 -11.08 -9.01 -5.18
C GLY A 85 -11.43 -9.47 -3.76
N ASP A 86 -10.46 -9.67 -2.86
CA ASP A 86 -10.73 -10.02 -1.46
C ASP A 86 -11.02 -8.76 -0.64
N LEU A 87 -12.30 -8.35 -0.63
CA LEU A 87 -12.74 -7.18 0.10
C LEU A 87 -12.70 -7.34 1.63
N GLY A 88 -12.82 -8.58 2.13
CA GLY A 88 -12.71 -8.85 3.56
C GLY A 88 -11.31 -8.52 4.06
N GLN A 89 -10.30 -9.04 3.36
CA GLN A 89 -8.90 -8.74 3.64
C GLN A 89 -8.54 -7.28 3.34
N TYR A 90 -9.10 -6.70 2.28
CA TYR A 90 -8.90 -5.29 1.99
C TYR A 90 -9.36 -4.40 3.15
N ARG A 91 -10.58 -4.61 3.65
CA ARG A 91 -11.12 -3.89 4.82
C ARG A 91 -10.32 -4.15 6.08
N HIS A 92 -9.87 -5.39 6.28
CA HIS A 92 -9.01 -5.75 7.40
C HIS A 92 -7.74 -4.88 7.41
N TRP A 93 -7.04 -4.80 6.28
CA TRP A 93 -5.78 -4.06 6.18
C TRP A 93 -5.95 -2.55 6.23
N LEU A 94 -7.01 -1.99 5.63
CA LEU A 94 -7.37 -0.57 5.84
C LEU A 94 -7.59 -0.26 7.32
N GLY A 95 -8.30 -1.13 8.04
CA GLY A 95 -8.51 -0.97 9.48
C GLY A 95 -7.20 -0.99 10.26
N LYS A 96 -6.22 -1.79 9.83
CA LYS A 96 -4.88 -1.82 10.43
C LYS A 96 -4.08 -0.56 10.12
N ALA A 97 -4.11 -0.06 8.89
CA ALA A 97 -3.48 1.20 8.50
C ALA A 97 -4.08 2.39 9.26
N ALA A 98 -5.41 2.48 9.33
CA ALA A 98 -6.12 3.52 10.08
C ALA A 98 -5.74 3.55 11.56
N ARG A 99 -5.58 2.38 12.20
CA ARG A 99 -5.13 2.27 13.60
C ARG A 99 -3.69 2.74 13.81
N LEU A 100 -2.85 2.74 12.78
CA LEU A 100 -1.50 3.30 12.81
C LEU A 100 -1.47 4.80 12.46
N GLY A 101 -2.64 5.44 12.30
CA GLY A 101 -2.74 6.89 12.06
C GLY A 101 -2.88 7.28 10.58
N ASP A 102 -3.08 6.31 9.68
CA ASP A 102 -3.36 6.62 8.28
C ASP A 102 -4.80 7.15 8.11
N ASN A 103 -4.91 8.47 7.96
CA ASN A 103 -6.19 9.17 7.80
C ASN A 103 -6.86 8.85 6.46
N ASP A 104 -6.09 8.55 5.42
CA ASP A 104 -6.62 8.14 4.12
C ASP A 104 -7.25 6.77 4.23
N ALA A 105 -6.57 5.82 4.88
CA ALA A 105 -7.13 4.51 5.21
C ALA A 105 -8.41 4.63 6.06
N ALA A 106 -8.41 5.53 7.04
CA ALA A 106 -9.58 5.74 7.91
C ALA A 106 -10.78 6.30 7.14
N ARG A 107 -10.54 7.30 6.28
CA ARG A 107 -11.55 7.88 5.40
C ARG A 107 -12.05 6.85 4.40
N GLU A 108 -11.15 6.07 3.83
CA GLU A 108 -11.48 5.00 2.91
C GLU A 108 -12.25 3.87 3.58
N LEU A 109 -11.93 3.49 4.81
CA LEU A 109 -12.69 2.50 5.57
C LEU A 109 -14.13 2.96 5.84
N ARG A 110 -14.33 4.27 6.08
CA ARG A 110 -15.67 4.87 6.22
C ARG A 110 -16.42 4.89 4.88
N ARG A 111 -15.69 5.11 3.79
CA ARG A 111 -16.20 5.25 2.42
C ARG A 111 -16.25 3.96 1.62
N PHE A 112 -15.74 2.84 2.15
CA PHE A 112 -15.37 1.58 1.48
C PHE A 112 -16.31 1.13 0.34
N GLU A 113 -17.56 1.53 0.47
CA GLU A 113 -18.66 1.60 -0.46
C GLU A 113 -18.50 2.38 -1.81
N ILE A 114 -17.41 3.13 -2.07
CA ILE A 114 -17.31 4.13 -3.18
C ILE A 114 -16.32 3.75 -4.30
N ARG A 115 -15.48 2.71 -4.17
CA ARG A 115 -14.47 2.42 -5.23
C ARG A 115 -15.06 1.96 -6.58
N LEU A 116 -16.36 1.68 -6.62
CA LEU A 116 -17.10 1.36 -7.85
C LEU A 116 -18.38 2.19 -7.85
N PRO A 117 -18.77 2.79 -8.98
CA PRO A 117 -20.14 3.24 -9.21
C PRO A 117 -21.13 2.16 -8.76
N HIS A 118 -22.29 2.55 -8.22
CA HIS A 118 -23.28 1.61 -7.68
C HIS A 118 -23.66 0.51 -8.68
N GLU A 119 -23.75 0.89 -9.95
CA GLU A 119 -24.01 0.01 -11.09
C GLU A 119 -22.87 -1.02 -11.28
N ASP A 120 -21.62 -0.57 -11.29
CA ASP A 120 -20.45 -1.45 -11.41
C ASP A 120 -20.27 -2.37 -10.20
N ALA A 121 -20.58 -1.86 -9.00
CA ALA A 121 -20.62 -2.66 -7.79
C ALA A 121 -21.70 -3.75 -7.90
N ALA A 122 -22.84 -3.47 -8.53
CA ALA A 122 -23.86 -4.48 -8.81
C ALA A 122 -23.40 -5.55 -9.79
N LEU A 123 -22.68 -5.18 -10.86
CA LEU A 123 -22.17 -6.10 -11.88
C LEU A 123 -21.24 -7.18 -11.31
N ILE A 124 -20.50 -6.86 -10.25
CA ILE A 124 -19.61 -7.81 -9.58
C ILE A 124 -20.17 -8.39 -8.27
N GLY A 125 -21.49 -8.29 -8.06
CA GLY A 125 -22.19 -8.90 -6.93
C GLY A 125 -21.96 -8.19 -5.58
N ARG A 126 -21.62 -6.90 -5.62
CA ARG A 126 -21.24 -6.06 -4.48
C ARG A 126 -22.18 -4.87 -4.29
N LYS A 127 -23.42 -4.99 -4.79
CA LYS A 127 -24.47 -3.98 -4.69
C LYS A 127 -24.80 -3.71 -3.22
N ARG A 128 -24.93 -2.43 -2.86
CA ARG A 128 -25.47 -1.99 -1.56
C ARG A 128 -26.79 -1.23 -1.74
N PRO A 129 -27.59 -0.99 -0.69
CA PRO A 129 -28.67 -0.01 -0.75
C PRO A 129 -28.12 1.38 -1.08
N TYR A 130 -28.86 2.15 -1.88
CA TYR A 130 -28.53 3.55 -2.19
C TYR A 130 -28.45 4.38 -0.91
N LYS A 131 -27.48 5.31 -0.87
CA LYS A 131 -27.34 6.34 0.17
C LYS A 131 -27.45 7.72 -0.45
N SER A 132 -27.67 8.73 0.39
CA SER A 132 -27.89 10.12 -0.03
C SER A 132 -26.78 10.69 -0.92
N PHE A 133 -25.54 10.24 -0.78
CA PHE A 133 -24.40 10.68 -1.58
C PHE A 133 -24.18 9.91 -2.89
N ASP A 134 -24.99 8.89 -3.18
CA ASP A 134 -24.95 8.14 -4.46
C ASP A 134 -25.75 8.86 -5.56
N PHE A 135 -26.60 9.81 -5.18
CA PHE A 135 -27.28 10.71 -6.08
C PHE A 135 -26.52 12.04 -6.04
N PRO A 136 -25.69 12.36 -7.05
CA PRO A 136 -25.21 13.73 -7.16
C PRO A 136 -26.46 14.61 -7.28
N GLU A 137 -26.63 15.56 -6.36
CA GLU A 137 -27.63 16.60 -6.50
C GLU A 137 -27.43 17.21 -7.90
N ALA A 138 -28.50 17.19 -8.70
CA ALA A 138 -28.50 17.83 -10.00
C ALA A 138 -28.31 19.33 -9.76
N GLU A 139 -27.11 19.84 -10.08
CA GLU A 139 -26.90 21.27 -10.32
C GLU A 139 -27.71 21.73 -11.53
#